data_AF-A0A427AXW2-F1
#
_entry.id   AF-A0A427AXW2-F1
#
_cell.length_a   1.000
_cell.length_b   1.000
_cell.length_c   1.000
_cell.angle_alpha   90.00
_cell.angle_beta   90.00
_cell.angle_gamma   90.00
#
_symmetry.space_group_name_H-M   'P 1'
#
loop_
_entity.id
_entity.type
_entity.pdbx_description
1 polymer ?
#
loop_
_entity_poly.entity_id
_entity_poly.type
_entity_poly.pdbx_seq_one_letter_code
_entity_poly.pdbx_strand_id
1 'polypeptide(L)'
;MTRTWDSTMSMIPKGGDTIWGGFDWSPEGGYECSPKKHKNNDSRASKDVDGDMVKSQSQSINYGRIVSFGKHVAETPSAKIQQIDFRGAVKGNNVAHSNASCREIWTEYHELGWAGIKAVADYKAFTASSLLDLLHFVAPKMMQRGSQHFSYGIADNLDDPKLPNAPDMEIYSLYGVGILTERAYVYKLSPSAECYIPFQIDTSANGGHQQSCLQGGVYLADGDETVPVLSAGYMCAKGWRGKTRFNPSGIKTYIREYNHAPPANLLEGRGTQSGAHVDIMGNFALIEDVIRVAAGATGEDLGGDQVYSDILKWSEKINLRL
;
A
#
# COMPACT_ATOMS: atom_id res chain seq x y z
N MET A 1 12.05 9.14 3.59
CA MET A 1 13.11 8.87 2.59
C MET A 1 12.58 9.19 1.20
N THR A 2 12.95 10.33 0.65
CA THR A 2 12.85 10.64 -0.80
C THR A 2 14.02 11.57 -1.12
N ARG A 3 14.86 11.23 -2.09
CA ARG A 3 16.03 12.07 -2.42
C ARG A 3 15.65 13.29 -3.26
N THR A 4 14.56 13.20 -4.01
CA THR A 4 13.98 14.30 -4.77
C THR A 4 12.46 14.28 -4.64
N TRP A 5 11.83 15.42 -4.95
CA TRP A 5 10.37 15.47 -4.90
C TRP A 5 9.74 14.57 -5.98
N ASP A 6 10.43 14.43 -7.11
CA ASP A 6 10.01 13.61 -8.25
C ASP A 6 10.07 12.10 -7.93
N SER A 7 10.93 11.64 -7.02
CA SER A 7 10.90 10.26 -6.55
C SER A 7 9.59 9.90 -5.84
N THR A 8 8.87 10.88 -5.31
CA THR A 8 7.55 10.61 -4.69
C THR A 8 6.51 10.23 -5.73
N MET A 9 6.68 10.71 -6.97
CA MET A 9 5.82 10.31 -8.08
C MET A 9 5.92 8.82 -8.37
N SER A 10 7.05 8.15 -8.08
CA SER A 10 7.15 6.70 -8.28
C SER A 10 6.43 5.87 -7.23
N MET A 11 6.07 6.48 -6.09
CA MET A 11 5.41 5.81 -4.96
C MET A 11 3.88 5.80 -5.07
N ILE A 12 3.31 6.54 -6.03
CA ILE A 12 1.86 6.56 -6.24
C ILE A 12 1.39 5.17 -6.73
N PRO A 13 0.35 4.58 -6.10
CA PRO A 13 -0.23 3.31 -6.50
C PRO A 13 -0.48 3.20 -8.01
N LYS A 14 0.12 2.19 -8.64
CA LYS A 14 -0.06 1.91 -10.07
C LYS A 14 -1.10 0.83 -10.30
N GLY A 15 -1.84 0.98 -11.39
CA GLY A 15 -2.84 0.02 -11.86
C GLY A 15 -4.25 0.23 -11.33
N GLY A 16 -4.48 1.35 -10.63
CA GLY A 16 -5.80 1.83 -10.24
C GLY A 16 -6.61 0.82 -9.42
N ASP A 17 -7.92 0.98 -9.48
CA ASP A 17 -8.87 0.21 -8.69
C ASP A 17 -8.85 -1.29 -9.03
N THR A 18 -8.37 -1.66 -10.22
CA THR A 18 -8.21 -3.06 -10.63
C THR A 18 -7.23 -3.82 -9.73
N ILE A 19 -6.09 -3.20 -9.37
CA ILE A 19 -5.08 -3.84 -8.52
C ILE A 19 -5.37 -3.55 -7.04
N TRP A 20 -5.66 -2.30 -6.71
CA TRP A 20 -5.71 -1.83 -5.31
C TRP A 20 -7.08 -1.97 -4.65
N GLY A 21 -8.12 -2.35 -5.40
CA GLY A 21 -9.48 -2.42 -4.91
C GLY A 21 -10.25 -1.11 -5.07
N GLY A 22 -11.58 -1.21 -4.94
CA GLY A 22 -12.50 -0.09 -5.02
C GLY A 22 -13.13 0.27 -3.67
N PHE A 23 -14.28 0.93 -3.70
CA PHE A 23 -14.95 1.37 -2.48
C PHE A 23 -15.42 0.23 -1.57
N ASP A 24 -15.77 -0.94 -2.11
CA ASP A 24 -16.37 -2.04 -1.34
C ASP A 24 -15.59 -3.35 -1.42
N TRP A 25 -14.39 -3.30 -2.00
CA TRP A 25 -13.59 -4.50 -2.16
C TRP A 25 -12.10 -4.15 -2.19
N SER A 26 -11.29 -5.10 -1.71
CA SER A 26 -9.84 -5.09 -1.89
C SER A 26 -9.31 -6.52 -1.92
N PRO A 27 -8.15 -6.78 -2.55
CA PRO A 27 -7.53 -8.11 -2.57
C PRO A 27 -7.29 -8.66 -1.17
N GLU A 28 -6.84 -7.79 -0.27
CA GLU A 28 -6.53 -8.12 1.13
C GLU A 28 -7.79 -8.16 2.02
N GLY A 29 -8.99 -8.04 1.44
CA GLY A 29 -10.24 -8.11 2.19
C GLY A 29 -10.31 -9.39 3.03
N GLY A 30 -10.47 -9.22 4.35
CA GLY A 30 -10.45 -10.31 5.34
C GLY A 30 -9.08 -10.59 5.97
N TYR A 31 -8.04 -9.81 5.67
CA TYR A 31 -6.76 -9.89 6.36
C TYR A 31 -6.92 -9.56 7.85
N GLU A 32 -6.37 -10.41 8.70
CA GLU A 32 -6.39 -10.25 10.16
C GLU A 32 -5.04 -9.72 10.64
N CYS A 33 -5.03 -8.48 11.16
CA CYS A 33 -3.85 -7.91 11.82
C CYS A 33 -3.68 -8.54 13.21
N SER A 34 -3.19 -9.76 13.25
CA SER A 34 -2.77 -10.40 14.48
C SER A 34 -1.28 -10.09 14.72
N PRO A 35 -0.88 -9.58 15.90
CA PRO A 35 0.51 -9.63 16.28
C PRO A 35 0.88 -11.11 16.39
N LYS A 36 1.81 -11.59 15.56
CA LYS A 36 2.31 -12.97 15.66
C LYS A 36 2.81 -13.17 17.09
N LYS A 37 2.06 -13.92 17.91
CA LYS A 37 2.52 -14.32 19.25
C LYS A 37 3.78 -15.16 19.05
N HIS A 38 4.86 -14.76 19.70
CA HIS A 38 6.02 -15.63 19.84
C HIS A 38 5.56 -16.98 20.39
N LYS A 39 5.90 -18.08 19.68
CA LYS A 39 5.88 -19.42 20.27
C LYS A 39 6.99 -19.46 21.32
N ASN A 40 6.71 -19.00 22.52
CA ASN A 40 7.51 -19.41 23.67
C ASN A 40 7.22 -20.90 23.87
N ASN A 41 8.23 -21.74 23.67
CA ASN A 41 8.23 -23.15 24.04
C ASN A 41 8.26 -23.31 25.57
N ASP A 42 7.28 -22.74 26.28
CA ASP A 42 7.02 -23.08 27.67
C ASP A 42 5.80 -23.99 27.71
N SER A 43 6.09 -25.29 27.68
CA SER A 43 5.12 -26.35 27.97
C SER A 43 4.61 -26.21 29.40
N ARG A 44 3.51 -25.46 29.58
CA ARG A 44 2.58 -25.66 30.69
C ARG A 44 1.15 -25.65 30.15
N ALA A 45 0.67 -26.86 29.92
CA ALA A 45 -0.74 -27.13 29.68
C ALA A 45 -1.58 -26.49 30.80
N SER A 46 -2.45 -25.55 30.44
CA SER A 46 -3.59 -25.17 31.25
C SER A 46 -4.83 -25.33 30.38
N LYS A 47 -5.79 -26.06 30.95
CA LYS A 47 -6.95 -26.65 30.28
C LYS A 47 -7.84 -25.59 29.65
N ASP A 48 -8.17 -25.80 28.39
CA ASP A 48 -9.17 -25.05 27.65
C ASP A 48 -10.52 -25.13 28.37
N VAL A 49 -11.08 -23.96 28.70
CA VAL A 49 -12.52 -23.81 28.87
C VAL A 49 -13.05 -23.38 27.51
N ASP A 50 -13.80 -24.30 26.91
CA ASP A 50 -14.50 -24.17 25.64
C ASP A 50 -15.51 -23.02 25.75
N GLY A 51 -15.06 -21.83 25.37
CA GLY A 51 -15.86 -20.62 25.25
C GLY A 51 -16.13 -20.39 23.78
N ASP A 52 -17.30 -20.85 23.34
CA ASP A 52 -17.87 -20.70 22.02
C ASP A 52 -17.57 -19.30 21.45
N MET A 53 -16.56 -19.22 20.57
CA MET A 53 -16.17 -17.98 19.89
C MET A 53 -17.30 -17.61 18.94
N VAL A 54 -18.25 -16.83 19.45
CA VAL A 54 -19.17 -16.05 18.63
C VAL A 54 -18.28 -15.25 17.67
N LYS A 55 -18.26 -15.67 16.40
CA LYS A 55 -17.67 -14.91 15.29
C LYS A 55 -18.43 -13.60 15.22
N SER A 56 -17.98 -12.62 16.02
CA SER A 56 -18.29 -11.22 15.82
C SER A 56 -18.06 -10.97 14.33
N GLN A 57 -19.11 -10.55 13.62
CA GLN A 57 -19.03 -10.18 12.23
C GLN A 57 -17.95 -9.10 12.11
N SER A 58 -16.72 -9.52 11.83
CA SER A 58 -15.61 -8.65 11.49
C SER A 58 -16.09 -7.83 10.32
N GLN A 59 -16.40 -6.55 10.56
CA GLN A 59 -16.67 -5.61 9.49
C GLN A 59 -15.43 -5.64 8.60
N SER A 60 -15.57 -6.21 7.41
CA SER A 60 -14.49 -6.35 6.45
C SER A 60 -13.92 -4.95 6.15
N ILE A 61 -12.63 -4.75 6.45
CA ILE A 61 -11.94 -3.50 6.20
C ILE A 61 -11.82 -3.30 4.69
N ASN A 62 -12.24 -2.13 4.20
CA ASN A 62 -12.18 -1.78 2.79
C ASN A 62 -10.87 -1.06 2.47
N TYR A 63 -9.79 -1.82 2.27
CA TYR A 63 -8.48 -1.26 1.94
C TYR A 63 -8.43 -0.55 0.57
N GLY A 64 -9.41 -0.78 -0.32
CA GLY A 64 -9.51 -0.08 -1.60
C GLY A 64 -9.79 1.41 -1.46
N ARG A 65 -10.27 1.87 -0.29
CA ARG A 65 -10.39 3.29 0.05
C ARG A 65 -9.06 3.80 0.62
N ILE A 66 -8.12 4.15 -0.27
CA ILE A 66 -6.77 4.60 0.11
C ILE A 66 -6.81 5.82 1.03
N VAL A 67 -7.73 6.77 0.78
CA VAL A 67 -7.94 7.94 1.64
C VAL A 67 -9.42 8.03 2.00
N SER A 68 -9.73 8.21 3.29
CA SER A 68 -11.10 8.45 3.77
C SER A 68 -11.14 9.63 4.73
N PHE A 69 -12.03 10.60 4.51
CA PHE A 69 -12.24 11.73 5.40
C PHE A 69 -13.17 11.35 6.57
N GLY A 70 -12.56 10.92 7.66
CA GLY A 70 -13.22 10.50 8.90
C GLY A 70 -13.42 8.99 9.01
N LYS A 71 -13.26 8.46 10.22
CA LYS A 71 -13.39 7.01 10.52
C LYS A 71 -14.75 6.45 10.10
N HIS A 72 -15.82 7.19 10.37
CA HIS A 72 -17.18 6.79 10.00
C HIS A 72 -17.33 6.57 8.48
N VAL A 73 -16.68 7.40 7.64
CA VAL A 73 -16.70 7.21 6.18
C VAL A 73 -15.95 5.94 5.81
N ALA A 74 -14.80 5.68 6.42
CA ALA A 74 -14.01 4.49 6.13
C ALA A 74 -14.78 3.18 6.41
N GLU A 75 -15.63 3.17 7.44
CA GLU A 75 -16.40 2.00 7.88
C GLU A 75 -17.80 1.89 7.23
N THR A 76 -18.35 3.00 6.73
CA THR A 76 -19.70 3.04 6.15
C THR A 76 -19.75 2.33 4.79
N PRO A 77 -20.75 1.48 4.49
CA PRO A 77 -20.93 0.90 3.16
C PRO A 77 -21.05 1.98 2.08
N SER A 78 -20.46 1.80 0.89
CA SER A 78 -20.39 2.85 -0.15
C SER A 78 -21.76 3.42 -0.52
N ALA A 79 -22.79 2.58 -0.56
CA ALA A 79 -24.17 2.95 -0.89
C ALA A 79 -24.77 4.04 0.02
N LYS A 80 -24.19 4.24 1.21
CA LYS A 80 -24.62 5.26 2.19
C LYS A 80 -23.72 6.50 2.19
N ILE A 81 -22.64 6.50 1.42
CA ILE A 81 -21.72 7.64 1.33
C ILE A 81 -22.23 8.58 0.24
N GLN A 82 -22.66 9.76 0.63
CA GLN A 82 -22.97 10.82 -0.32
C GLN A 82 -21.68 11.53 -0.72
N GLN A 83 -21.22 11.25 -1.95
CA GLN A 83 -20.04 11.89 -2.53
C GLN A 83 -20.46 13.07 -3.40
N ILE A 84 -19.75 14.18 -3.27
CA ILE A 84 -19.88 15.33 -4.15
C ILE A 84 -18.61 15.42 -5.00
N ASP A 85 -18.76 15.39 -6.33
CA ASP A 85 -17.60 15.43 -7.24
C ASP A 85 -16.86 16.76 -7.13
N PHE A 86 -15.55 16.70 -6.90
CA PHE A 86 -14.67 17.84 -6.73
C PHE A 86 -14.03 18.30 -8.05
N ARG A 87 -14.04 17.49 -9.11
CA ARG A 87 -13.29 17.75 -10.36
C ARG A 87 -13.73 19.01 -11.08
N GLY A 88 -14.99 19.40 -10.93
CA GLY A 88 -15.54 20.66 -11.45
C GLY A 88 -15.57 21.81 -10.44
N ALA A 89 -15.08 21.62 -9.22
CA ALA A 89 -15.17 22.63 -8.18
C ALA A 89 -14.21 23.80 -8.44
N VAL A 90 -14.72 25.02 -8.29
CA VAL A 90 -13.88 26.22 -8.29
C VAL A 90 -13.10 26.25 -6.98
N LYS A 91 -11.76 26.18 -7.05
CA LYS A 91 -10.89 26.16 -5.86
C LYS A 91 -11.12 27.35 -4.93
N GLY A 92 -11.54 28.49 -5.49
CA GLY A 92 -11.72 29.74 -4.77
C GLY A 92 -10.38 30.38 -4.39
N ASN A 93 -10.43 31.63 -3.94
CA ASN A 93 -9.25 32.34 -3.47
C ASN A 93 -9.18 32.29 -1.93
N ASN A 94 -7.99 32.07 -1.38
CA ASN A 94 -7.76 32.24 0.04
C ASN A 94 -7.75 33.74 0.38
N VAL A 95 -8.81 34.22 1.02
CA VAL A 95 -9.02 35.65 1.37
C VAL A 95 -7.99 36.14 2.40
N ALA A 96 -7.42 35.23 3.19
CA ALA A 96 -6.37 35.49 4.17
C ALA A 96 -5.04 36.01 3.57
N HIS A 97 -4.82 35.84 2.25
CA HIS A 97 -3.59 36.25 1.57
C HIS A 97 -3.41 37.76 1.39
N SER A 98 -4.44 38.55 1.71
CA SER A 98 -4.40 40.01 1.54
C SER A 98 -3.94 40.77 2.78
N ASN A 99 -3.91 40.18 3.99
CA ASN A 99 -3.66 40.97 5.20
C ASN A 99 -2.98 40.31 6.44
N ALA A 100 -2.54 39.05 6.46
CA ALA A 100 -1.82 38.55 7.66
C ALA A 100 -0.85 37.37 7.46
N SER A 101 0.34 37.52 8.06
CA SER A 101 1.26 36.58 8.75
C SER A 101 1.56 35.15 8.27
N CYS A 102 0.95 34.59 7.23
CA CYS A 102 1.17 33.20 6.83
C CYS A 102 2.40 33.03 5.90
N ARG A 103 3.51 33.67 6.28
CA ARG A 103 4.85 33.49 5.67
C ARG A 103 5.44 32.24 6.32
N GLU A 104 5.81 31.20 5.57
CA GLU A 104 7.23 31.08 5.24
C GLU A 104 7.54 30.19 4.02
N ILE A 105 6.59 29.46 3.42
CA ILE A 105 6.86 28.61 2.23
C ILE A 105 5.62 28.55 1.31
N TRP A 106 5.72 29.11 0.10
CA TRP A 106 4.64 29.07 -0.89
C TRP A 106 4.61 27.71 -1.59
N THR A 107 3.47 27.04 -1.55
CA THR A 107 3.23 25.73 -2.19
C THR A 107 1.94 25.80 -3.02
N GLU A 108 1.75 24.87 -3.95
CA GLU A 108 0.51 24.81 -4.78
C GLU A 108 -0.77 24.74 -3.92
N TYR A 109 -0.69 24.25 -2.69
CA TYR A 109 -1.78 24.26 -1.71
C TYR A 109 -2.29 25.67 -1.38
N HIS A 110 -1.46 26.71 -1.51
CA HIS A 110 -1.89 28.09 -1.25
C HIS A 110 -2.87 28.61 -2.32
N GLU A 111 -2.86 27.99 -3.52
CA GLU A 111 -3.83 28.21 -4.60
C GLU A 111 -5.16 27.46 -4.35
N LEU A 112 -5.23 26.59 -3.34
CA LEU A 112 -6.46 25.88 -2.94
C LEU A 112 -7.21 26.68 -1.85
N GLY A 113 -8.23 27.43 -2.28
CA GLY A 113 -9.13 28.13 -1.36
C GLY A 113 -10.01 27.19 -0.53
N TRP A 114 -10.69 27.75 0.47
CA TRP A 114 -11.62 27.00 1.34
C TRP A 114 -12.69 26.21 0.56
N ALA A 115 -13.18 26.76 -0.55
CA ALA A 115 -14.13 26.08 -1.42
C ALA A 115 -13.55 24.78 -2.01
N GLY A 116 -12.29 24.82 -2.48
CA GLY A 116 -11.57 23.64 -2.97
C GLY A 116 -11.25 22.63 -1.87
N ILE A 117 -10.83 23.10 -0.68
CA ILE A 117 -10.58 22.25 0.49
C ILE A 117 -11.85 21.48 0.87
N LYS A 118 -12.98 22.19 0.95
CA LYS A 118 -14.28 21.61 1.26
C LYS A 118 -14.72 20.62 0.17
N ALA A 119 -14.56 20.95 -1.11
CA ALA A 119 -14.91 20.05 -2.20
C ALA A 119 -14.16 18.71 -2.12
N VAL A 120 -12.85 18.73 -1.83
CA VAL A 120 -12.05 17.52 -1.62
C VAL A 120 -12.58 16.70 -0.44
N ALA A 121 -12.85 17.34 0.70
CA ALA A 121 -13.38 16.66 1.88
C ALA A 121 -14.82 16.15 1.71
N ASP A 122 -15.60 16.77 0.84
CA ASP A 122 -16.98 16.36 0.51
C ASP A 122 -17.05 15.24 -0.54
N TYR A 123 -15.94 14.89 -1.18
CA TYR A 123 -15.81 13.64 -1.93
C TYR A 123 -15.72 12.40 -1.00
N LYS A 124 -15.40 12.62 0.28
CA LYS A 124 -15.39 11.64 1.39
C LYS A 124 -14.35 10.53 1.31
N ALA A 125 -14.25 9.77 0.21
CA ALA A 125 -13.33 8.65 0.10
C ALA A 125 -12.71 8.56 -1.30
N PHE A 126 -11.45 8.17 -1.38
CA PHE A 126 -10.68 8.09 -2.60
C PHE A 126 -10.08 6.69 -2.74
N THR A 127 -10.34 6.07 -3.90
CA THR A 127 -9.69 4.87 -4.41
C THR A 127 -8.37 5.21 -5.11
N ALA A 128 -7.60 4.20 -5.55
CA ALA A 128 -6.37 4.40 -6.30
C ALA A 128 -6.55 5.26 -7.57
N SER A 129 -7.64 5.05 -8.31
CA SER A 129 -7.93 5.84 -9.52
C SER A 129 -8.30 7.28 -9.17
N SER A 130 -9.21 7.49 -8.22
CA SER A 130 -9.64 8.86 -7.82
C SER A 130 -8.57 9.64 -7.03
N LEU A 131 -7.59 8.96 -6.44
CA LEU A 131 -6.43 9.60 -5.81
C LEU A 131 -5.59 10.37 -6.84
N LEU A 132 -5.47 9.86 -8.06
CA LEU A 132 -4.79 10.59 -9.13
C LEU A 132 -5.55 11.87 -9.49
N ASP A 133 -6.88 11.81 -9.61
CA ASP A 133 -7.72 12.99 -9.83
C ASP A 133 -7.55 14.02 -8.70
N LEU A 134 -7.46 13.55 -7.45
CA LEU A 134 -7.21 14.39 -6.29
C LEU A 134 -5.86 15.12 -6.41
N LEU A 135 -4.80 14.39 -6.76
CA LEU A 135 -3.47 14.97 -6.91
C LEU A 135 -3.42 15.99 -8.06
N HIS A 136 -4.07 15.71 -9.19
CA HIS A 136 -4.19 16.67 -10.30
C HIS A 136 -4.96 17.91 -9.89
N PHE A 137 -6.00 17.75 -9.07
CA PHE A 137 -6.77 18.87 -8.56
C PHE A 137 -5.95 19.70 -7.56
N VAL A 138 -5.29 19.08 -6.59
CA VAL A 138 -4.59 19.79 -5.50
C VAL A 138 -3.25 20.39 -5.96
N ALA A 139 -2.49 19.65 -6.77
CA ALA A 139 -1.13 20.02 -7.17
C ALA A 139 -0.90 19.75 -8.68
N PRO A 140 -1.59 20.50 -9.56
CA PRO A 140 -1.56 20.27 -11.01
C PRO A 140 -0.16 20.42 -11.62
N LYS A 141 0.68 21.37 -11.15
CA LYS A 141 2.00 21.60 -11.74
C LYS A 141 2.95 20.46 -11.38
N MET A 142 2.90 20.00 -10.13
CA MET A 142 3.60 18.81 -9.68
C MET A 142 3.20 17.58 -10.49
N MET A 143 1.89 17.34 -10.68
CA MET A 143 1.40 16.20 -11.46
C MET A 143 1.77 16.30 -12.94
N GLN A 144 1.75 17.50 -13.52
CA GLN A 144 2.19 17.73 -14.90
C GLN A 144 3.67 17.33 -15.08
N ARG A 145 4.54 17.71 -14.13
CA ARG A 145 5.96 17.32 -14.14
C ARG A 145 6.14 15.82 -13.93
N GLY A 146 5.45 15.23 -12.96
CA GLY A 146 5.53 13.79 -12.68
C GLY A 146 5.06 12.93 -13.86
N SER A 147 3.99 13.34 -14.53
CA SER A 147 3.39 12.62 -15.65
C SER A 147 4.25 12.63 -16.92
N GLN A 148 5.30 13.46 -16.99
CA GLN A 148 6.30 13.37 -18.07
C GLN A 148 7.22 12.16 -17.93
N HIS A 149 7.34 11.60 -16.72
CA HIS A 149 8.28 10.53 -16.41
C HIS A 149 7.60 9.25 -15.92
N PHE A 150 6.40 9.36 -15.35
CA PHE A 150 5.68 8.25 -14.73
C PHE A 150 4.32 8.04 -15.37
N SER A 151 3.98 6.76 -15.56
CA SER A 151 2.63 6.30 -15.81
C SER A 151 2.08 5.59 -14.58
N TYR A 152 0.79 5.80 -14.33
CA TYR A 152 0.07 5.28 -13.17
C TYR A 152 -0.98 4.21 -13.54
N GLY A 153 -1.27 4.07 -14.84
CA GLY A 153 -2.21 3.08 -15.36
C GLY A 153 -1.59 1.69 -15.52
N ILE A 154 -2.40 0.75 -15.96
CA ILE A 154 -1.93 -0.53 -16.51
C ILE A 154 -1.71 -0.32 -18.01
N ALA A 155 -0.66 -0.90 -18.57
CA ALA A 155 -0.46 -0.85 -20.01
C ALA A 155 -1.61 -1.57 -20.73
N ASP A 156 -2.46 -0.83 -21.45
CA ASP A 156 -3.55 -1.38 -22.26
C ASP A 156 -3.07 -1.83 -23.64
N ASN A 157 -2.20 -1.01 -24.25
CA ASN A 157 -1.44 -1.37 -25.44
C ASN A 157 -0.04 -1.86 -25.03
N LEU A 158 0.32 -3.07 -25.45
CA LEU A 158 1.56 -3.78 -25.09
C LEU A 158 2.51 -3.93 -26.28
N ASP A 159 2.29 -3.15 -27.34
CA ASP A 159 3.27 -3.04 -28.43
C ASP A 159 4.60 -2.46 -27.92
N ASP A 160 4.58 -1.68 -26.83
CA ASP A 160 5.76 -1.23 -26.07
C ASP A 160 5.33 -0.72 -24.66
N PRO A 161 5.90 -1.15 -23.51
CA PRO A 161 6.91 -2.19 -23.27
C PRO A 161 6.34 -3.50 -22.67
N LYS A 162 6.89 -4.64 -23.11
CA LYS A 162 6.62 -6.00 -22.60
C LYS A 162 7.92 -6.66 -22.16
N LEU A 163 7.85 -7.69 -21.30
CA LEU A 163 9.06 -8.46 -20.95
C LEU A 163 9.74 -9.00 -22.23
N PRO A 164 11.09 -9.00 -22.29
CA PRO A 164 11.82 -9.32 -23.49
C PRO A 164 11.67 -10.79 -23.90
N ASN A 165 12.07 -11.11 -25.12
CA ASN A 165 12.26 -12.51 -25.54
C ASN A 165 13.62 -13.02 -25.04
N ALA A 166 13.65 -13.47 -23.79
CA ALA A 166 14.83 -14.01 -23.12
C ALA A 166 14.47 -15.33 -22.40
N PRO A 167 14.48 -16.48 -23.10
CA PRO A 167 13.98 -17.74 -22.57
C PRO A 167 14.82 -18.31 -21.42
N ASP A 168 16.12 -17.98 -21.37
CA ASP A 168 17.04 -18.40 -20.31
C ASP A 168 17.05 -17.44 -19.11
N MET A 169 16.33 -16.31 -19.20
CA MET A 169 16.20 -15.38 -18.09
C MET A 169 15.22 -15.92 -17.05
N GLU A 170 15.48 -15.66 -15.78
CA GLU A 170 14.55 -15.91 -14.68
C GLU A 170 14.34 -14.61 -13.89
N ILE A 171 13.12 -14.39 -13.42
CA ILE A 171 12.77 -13.20 -12.61
C ILE A 171 12.51 -13.65 -11.18
N TYR A 172 13.22 -13.04 -10.23
CA TYR A 172 13.08 -13.31 -8.81
C TYR A 172 12.47 -12.09 -8.12
N SER A 173 11.34 -12.29 -7.43
CA SER A 173 10.75 -11.27 -6.56
C SER A 173 11.09 -11.59 -5.11
N LEU A 174 12.11 -10.88 -4.62
CA LEU A 174 12.71 -11.04 -3.30
C LEU A 174 12.17 -9.92 -2.40
N TYR A 175 11.33 -10.23 -1.40
CA TYR A 175 10.75 -9.19 -0.53
C TYR A 175 10.40 -9.70 0.87
N GLY A 176 10.33 -8.77 1.82
CA GLY A 176 10.00 -9.06 3.21
C GLY A 176 8.50 -9.15 3.45
N VAL A 177 8.10 -9.98 4.41
CA VAL A 177 6.69 -10.17 4.80
C VAL A 177 6.55 -10.36 6.31
N GLY A 178 5.32 -10.29 6.82
CA GLY A 178 5.00 -10.57 8.21
C GLY A 178 5.12 -9.35 9.12
N ILE A 179 5.24 -8.14 8.56
CA ILE A 179 5.25 -6.88 9.28
C ILE A 179 3.99 -6.09 8.90
N LEU A 180 3.40 -5.40 9.88
CA LEU A 180 2.29 -4.51 9.62
C LEU A 180 2.77 -3.29 8.82
N THR A 181 2.19 -3.09 7.64
CA THR A 181 2.58 -2.07 6.67
C THR A 181 1.40 -1.18 6.30
N GLU A 182 1.67 0.11 6.11
CA GLU A 182 0.65 1.10 5.75
C GLU A 182 -0.05 0.77 4.42
N ARG A 183 -1.38 0.84 4.41
CA ARG A 183 -2.20 0.45 3.25
C ARG A 183 -3.28 1.46 2.87
N ALA A 184 -3.86 2.15 3.84
CA ALA A 184 -4.85 3.21 3.64
C ALA A 184 -4.89 4.15 4.85
N TYR A 185 -5.47 5.33 4.69
CA TYR A 185 -5.41 6.40 5.69
C TYR A 185 -6.76 7.07 5.93
N VAL A 186 -7.02 7.38 7.19
CA VAL A 186 -8.14 8.21 7.65
C VAL A 186 -7.64 9.63 7.86
N TYR A 187 -8.20 10.57 7.10
CA TYR A 187 -7.89 11.98 7.16
C TYR A 187 -8.99 12.78 7.86
N LYS A 188 -8.62 13.97 8.35
CA LYS A 188 -9.51 15.01 8.83
C LYS A 188 -9.11 16.37 8.28
N LEU A 189 -10.06 17.30 8.29
CA LEU A 189 -9.78 18.70 8.00
C LEU A 189 -9.05 19.35 9.19
N SER A 190 -8.00 20.12 8.88
CA SER A 190 -7.34 20.95 9.87
C SER A 190 -8.24 22.13 10.27
N PRO A 191 -8.39 22.43 11.57
CA PRO A 191 -9.08 23.64 12.03
C PRO A 191 -8.45 24.94 11.52
N SER A 192 -7.18 24.90 11.12
CA SER A 192 -6.40 26.04 10.63
C SER A 192 -6.00 25.91 9.16
N ALA A 193 -6.85 25.22 8.39
CA ALA A 193 -6.67 24.91 6.97
C ALA A 193 -6.51 26.13 6.04
N GLU A 194 -6.84 27.34 6.48
CA GLU A 194 -6.63 28.58 5.71
C GLU A 194 -5.17 29.05 5.69
N CYS A 195 -4.34 28.63 6.66
CA CYS A 195 -2.92 29.01 6.75
C CYS A 195 -1.94 27.84 6.88
N TYR A 196 -2.41 26.62 7.14
CA TYR A 196 -1.58 25.42 7.27
C TYR A 196 -2.11 24.28 6.39
N ILE A 197 -1.42 23.14 6.42
CA ILE A 197 -1.80 21.94 5.66
C ILE A 197 -3.27 21.57 5.97
N PRO A 198 -4.18 21.60 4.97
CA PRO A 198 -5.62 21.52 5.20
C PRO A 198 -6.10 20.10 5.52
N PHE A 199 -5.33 19.08 5.10
CA PHE A 199 -5.65 17.67 5.27
C PHE A 199 -4.61 17.00 6.16
N GLN A 200 -5.04 16.40 7.26
CA GLN A 200 -4.15 15.73 8.22
C GLN A 200 -4.65 14.32 8.51
N ILE A 201 -3.73 13.38 8.74
CA ILE A 201 -4.10 12.05 9.22
C ILE A 201 -4.78 12.21 10.58
N ASP A 202 -5.93 11.57 10.75
CA ASP A 202 -6.65 11.58 12.01
C ASP A 202 -6.06 10.56 12.98
N THR A 203 -5.04 10.99 13.73
CA THR A 203 -4.38 10.17 14.75
C THR A 203 -5.29 9.69 15.87
N SER A 204 -6.48 10.28 16.01
CA SER A 204 -7.50 9.82 16.98
C SER A 204 -8.30 8.62 16.48
N ALA A 205 -8.28 8.35 15.16
CA ALA A 205 -8.97 7.22 14.55
C ALA A 205 -8.22 5.92 14.85
N ASN A 206 -8.60 5.26 15.94
CA ASN A 206 -8.09 3.96 16.32
C ASN A 206 -9.15 2.88 16.15
N GLY A 207 -8.66 1.68 15.87
CA GLY A 207 -9.43 0.47 15.93
C GLY A 207 -9.94 0.14 17.34
N GLY A 208 -11.00 -0.67 17.43
CA GLY A 208 -11.51 -1.16 18.72
C GLY A 208 -10.53 -2.12 19.43
N HIS A 209 -10.87 -2.51 20.66
CA HIS A 209 -10.03 -3.31 21.56
C HIS A 209 -9.67 -4.73 21.06
N GLN A 210 -10.29 -5.23 19.99
CA GLN A 210 -9.97 -6.52 19.39
C GLN A 210 -9.45 -6.33 17.97
N GLN A 211 -8.14 -6.56 17.79
CA GLN A 211 -7.44 -6.79 16.51
C GLN A 211 -7.95 -5.95 15.32
N SER A 212 -8.03 -4.65 15.50
CA SER A 212 -8.33 -3.77 14.38
C SER A 212 -7.04 -3.32 13.72
N CYS A 213 -6.95 -3.54 12.41
CA CYS A 213 -5.85 -3.08 11.57
C CYS A 213 -5.72 -1.54 11.49
N LEU A 214 -6.59 -0.78 12.17
CA LEU A 214 -6.56 0.68 12.21
C LEU A 214 -5.80 1.16 13.44
N GLN A 215 -4.67 1.84 13.22
CA GLN A 215 -3.85 2.44 14.27
C GLN A 215 -3.50 3.88 13.90
N GLY A 216 -3.86 4.84 14.75
CA GLY A 216 -3.49 6.25 14.56
C GLY A 216 -3.93 6.85 13.22
N GLY A 217 -5.09 6.43 12.69
CA GLY A 217 -5.58 6.85 11.38
C GLY A 217 -4.95 6.11 10.20
N VAL A 218 -4.19 5.05 10.42
CA VAL A 218 -3.56 4.23 9.38
C VAL A 218 -4.13 2.82 9.41
N TYR A 219 -4.66 2.36 8.29
CA TYR A 219 -5.00 0.97 8.07
C TYR A 219 -3.76 0.20 7.61
N LEU A 220 -3.48 -0.90 8.30
CA LEU A 220 -2.31 -1.74 8.12
C LEU A 220 -2.67 -3.05 7.41
N ALA A 221 -1.77 -3.54 6.56
CA ALA A 221 -1.84 -4.85 5.89
C ALA A 221 -0.49 -5.57 6.01
N ASP A 222 -0.36 -6.79 5.48
CA ASP A 222 0.92 -7.49 5.44
C ASP A 222 1.92 -6.80 4.50
N GLY A 223 3.19 -6.75 4.89
CA GLY A 223 4.28 -6.17 4.10
C GLY A 223 5.61 -6.19 4.83
N ASP A 224 6.49 -5.26 4.42
CA ASP A 224 7.85 -5.12 4.93
C ASP A 224 8.06 -3.84 5.80
N GLU A 225 7.01 -3.35 6.48
CA GLU A 225 6.92 -2.03 7.14
C GLU A 225 6.64 -0.85 6.18
N THR A 226 7.12 -0.89 4.93
CA THR A 226 7.04 0.24 3.98
C THR A 226 6.16 -0.06 2.77
N VAL A 227 6.34 -1.22 2.16
CA VAL A 227 5.70 -1.68 0.93
C VAL A 227 4.76 -2.84 1.28
N PRO A 228 3.44 -2.72 0.99
CA PRO A 228 2.51 -3.82 1.23
C PRO A 228 2.81 -4.98 0.29
N VAL A 229 2.59 -6.21 0.75
CA VAL A 229 2.81 -7.45 -0.03
C VAL A 229 2.09 -7.41 -1.38
N LEU A 230 0.90 -6.80 -1.44
CA LEU A 230 0.19 -6.62 -2.72
C LEU A 230 1.05 -5.88 -3.75
N SER A 231 1.76 -4.82 -3.36
CA SER A 231 2.63 -4.06 -4.25
C SER A 231 3.91 -4.83 -4.60
N ALA A 232 4.49 -5.55 -3.65
CA ALA A 232 5.76 -6.25 -3.83
C ALA A 232 5.61 -7.55 -4.65
N GLY A 233 4.50 -8.28 -4.46
CA GLY A 233 4.36 -9.65 -4.94
C GLY A 233 3.38 -9.85 -6.11
N TYR A 234 2.42 -8.96 -6.35
CA TYR A 234 1.31 -9.23 -7.30
C TYR A 234 1.78 -9.58 -8.71
N MET A 235 2.74 -8.83 -9.24
CA MET A 235 3.22 -9.05 -10.61
C MET A 235 3.86 -10.43 -10.74
N CYS A 236 4.69 -10.87 -9.80
CA CYS A 236 5.28 -12.21 -9.84
C CYS A 236 4.26 -13.32 -9.56
N ALA A 237 3.29 -13.06 -8.67
CA ALA A 237 2.24 -14.01 -8.32
C ALA A 237 1.31 -14.33 -9.49
N LYS A 238 0.95 -13.32 -10.30
CA LYS A 238 -0.06 -13.48 -11.35
C LYS A 238 0.24 -12.71 -12.63
N GLY A 239 0.67 -11.45 -12.56
CA GLY A 239 0.87 -10.61 -13.75
C GLY A 239 1.87 -11.16 -14.77
N TRP A 240 3.01 -11.66 -14.29
CA TRP A 240 4.10 -12.25 -15.06
C TRP A 240 4.15 -13.77 -14.96
N ARG A 241 3.23 -14.40 -14.22
CA ARG A 241 3.28 -15.84 -14.00
C ARG A 241 2.89 -16.58 -15.28
N GLY A 242 3.82 -17.37 -15.81
CA GLY A 242 3.61 -18.10 -17.06
C GLY A 242 3.54 -17.17 -18.27
N LYS A 243 2.88 -17.62 -19.34
CA LYS A 243 2.74 -16.85 -20.58
C LYS A 243 1.53 -15.94 -20.51
N THR A 244 1.78 -14.64 -20.29
CA THR A 244 0.77 -13.59 -20.23
C THR A 244 1.09 -12.49 -21.24
N ARG A 245 0.18 -11.53 -21.40
CA ARG A 245 0.40 -10.32 -22.20
C ARG A 245 1.56 -9.47 -21.66
N PHE A 246 1.80 -9.53 -20.35
CA PHE A 246 2.93 -8.85 -19.70
C PHE A 246 4.23 -9.66 -19.75
N ASN A 247 4.12 -11.00 -19.82
CA ASN A 247 5.22 -11.94 -19.97
C ASN A 247 5.01 -12.82 -21.23
N PRO A 248 5.14 -12.25 -22.44
CA PRO A 248 4.80 -12.95 -23.68
C PRO A 248 5.75 -14.12 -23.98
N SER A 249 6.96 -14.08 -23.44
CA SER A 249 8.00 -15.11 -23.61
C SER A 249 7.88 -16.22 -22.57
N GLY A 250 7.03 -16.06 -21.55
CA GLY A 250 6.87 -17.04 -20.49
C GLY A 250 8.13 -17.22 -19.64
N ILE A 251 8.86 -16.12 -19.40
CA ILE A 251 10.04 -16.09 -18.52
C ILE A 251 9.65 -16.67 -17.17
N LYS A 252 10.45 -17.61 -16.64
CA LYS A 252 10.16 -18.22 -15.33
C LYS A 252 10.24 -17.15 -14.24
N THR A 253 9.23 -17.12 -13.37
CA THR A 253 9.16 -16.16 -12.26
C THR A 253 9.06 -16.90 -10.94
N TYR A 254 9.82 -16.45 -9.95
CA TYR A 254 9.86 -17.05 -8.61
C TYR A 254 9.60 -15.99 -7.54
N ILE A 255 8.78 -16.35 -6.56
CA ILE A 255 8.54 -15.55 -5.36
C ILE A 255 9.44 -16.07 -4.25
N ARG A 256 10.16 -15.16 -3.60
CA ARG A 256 11.04 -15.45 -2.46
C ARG A 256 10.68 -14.48 -1.35
N GLU A 257 9.78 -14.90 -0.47
CA GLU A 257 9.39 -14.13 0.69
C GLU A 257 10.33 -14.38 1.87
N TYR A 258 10.68 -13.32 2.60
CA TYR A 258 11.48 -13.40 3.82
C TYR A 258 10.62 -12.98 5.01
N ASN A 259 10.10 -13.98 5.72
CA ASN A 259 9.25 -13.73 6.88
C ASN A 259 10.08 -13.08 8.00
N HIS A 260 9.65 -11.91 8.46
CA HIS A 260 10.34 -11.16 9.48
C HIS A 260 10.43 -11.94 10.80
N ALA A 261 11.65 -12.05 11.32
CA ALA A 261 11.92 -12.44 12.68
C ALA A 261 12.67 -11.29 13.40
N PRO A 262 12.14 -10.77 14.52
CA PRO A 262 12.81 -9.72 15.27
C PRO A 262 14.13 -10.25 15.87
N PRO A 263 15.15 -9.39 16.05
CA PRO A 263 16.42 -9.78 16.64
C PRO A 263 16.21 -10.40 18.03
N ALA A 264 16.94 -11.46 18.34
CA ALA A 264 16.81 -12.19 19.60
C ALA A 264 17.34 -11.37 20.80
N ASN A 265 18.24 -10.42 20.56
CA ASN A 265 18.82 -9.54 21.56
C ASN A 265 19.34 -8.23 20.95
N LEU A 266 19.57 -7.22 21.79
CA LEU A 266 20.03 -5.87 21.38
C LEU A 266 21.39 -5.89 20.65
N LEU A 267 22.22 -6.91 20.89
CA LEU A 267 23.55 -7.06 20.29
C LEU A 267 23.48 -7.50 18.82
N GLU A 268 22.39 -8.12 18.39
CA GLU A 268 22.15 -8.51 16.99
C GLU A 268 21.84 -7.31 16.07
N GLY A 269 21.67 -6.12 16.66
CA GLY A 269 21.42 -4.89 15.93
C GLY A 269 20.14 -4.97 15.10
N ARG A 270 20.28 -4.97 13.77
CA ARG A 270 19.18 -4.95 12.79
C ARG A 270 18.51 -6.31 12.57
N GLY A 271 19.03 -7.38 13.18
CA GLY A 271 18.49 -8.74 13.09
C GLY A 271 18.89 -9.45 11.79
N THR A 272 19.44 -10.66 11.92
CA THR A 272 19.94 -11.46 10.77
C THR A 272 18.83 -12.09 9.91
N GLN A 273 17.58 -12.01 10.39
CA GLN A 273 16.37 -12.52 9.75
C GLN A 273 15.29 -11.45 9.61
N SER A 274 15.67 -10.18 9.61
CA SER A 274 14.70 -9.10 9.44
C SER A 274 14.10 -9.13 8.03
N GLY A 275 12.77 -9.06 7.96
CA GLY A 275 12.02 -8.80 6.73
C GLY A 275 11.63 -7.32 6.56
N ALA A 276 12.20 -6.40 7.34
CA ALA A 276 11.86 -4.98 7.23
C ALA A 276 12.54 -4.33 6.01
N HIS A 277 11.89 -3.35 5.40
CA HIS A 277 12.23 -2.79 4.09
C HIS A 277 13.72 -2.45 3.90
N VAL A 278 14.34 -1.86 4.93
CA VAL A 278 15.77 -1.49 4.91
C VAL A 278 16.66 -2.62 5.42
N ASP A 279 16.23 -3.32 6.47
CA ASP A 279 17.05 -4.30 7.18
C ASP A 279 17.10 -5.66 6.49
N ILE A 280 16.21 -5.90 5.51
CA ILE A 280 16.21 -7.10 4.67
C ILE A 280 17.52 -7.30 3.91
N MET A 281 18.28 -6.23 3.66
CA MET A 281 19.62 -6.31 3.06
C MET A 281 20.63 -7.05 3.96
N GLY A 282 20.36 -7.14 5.27
CA GLY A 282 21.14 -7.92 6.22
C GLY A 282 20.57 -9.33 6.47
N ASN A 283 19.48 -9.70 5.79
CA ASN A 283 18.85 -11.00 5.94
C ASN A 283 19.71 -12.09 5.30
N PHE A 284 20.18 -13.07 6.09
CA PHE A 284 21.11 -14.06 5.58
C PHE A 284 20.51 -14.93 4.46
N ALA A 285 19.20 -15.21 4.51
CA ALA A 285 18.54 -16.04 3.50
C ALA A 285 18.42 -15.28 2.17
N LEU A 286 18.19 -13.96 2.22
CA LEU A 286 18.21 -13.11 1.03
C LEU A 286 19.61 -13.04 0.43
N ILE A 287 20.62 -12.80 1.26
CA ILE A 287 22.02 -12.74 0.82
C ILE A 287 22.43 -14.08 0.19
N GLU A 288 22.05 -15.20 0.81
CA GLU A 288 22.31 -16.54 0.30
C GLU A 288 21.68 -16.75 -1.08
N ASP A 289 20.39 -16.41 -1.25
CA ASP A 289 19.71 -16.53 -2.56
C ASP A 289 20.40 -15.68 -3.63
N VAL A 290 20.73 -14.42 -3.32
CA VAL A 290 21.41 -13.52 -4.26
C VAL A 290 22.78 -14.07 -4.68
N ILE A 291 23.56 -14.60 -3.73
CA ILE A 291 24.88 -15.19 -4.03
C ILE A 291 24.72 -16.46 -4.86
N ARG A 292 23.75 -17.32 -4.55
CA ARG A 292 23.49 -18.55 -5.31
C ARG A 292 23.08 -18.23 -6.75
N VAL A 293 22.17 -17.27 -6.96
CA VAL A 293 21.79 -16.79 -8.31
C VAL A 293 23.00 -16.23 -9.04
N ALA A 294 23.80 -15.38 -8.38
CA ALA A 294 25.03 -14.82 -8.99
C ALA A 294 26.06 -15.89 -9.34
N ALA A 295 26.08 -17.02 -8.62
CA ALA A 295 26.92 -18.19 -8.90
C ALA A 295 26.34 -19.13 -9.98
N GLY A 296 25.17 -18.80 -10.55
CA GLY A 296 24.54 -19.56 -11.63
C GLY A 296 23.49 -20.59 -11.19
N ALA A 297 23.04 -20.55 -9.92
CA ALA A 297 21.91 -21.37 -9.48
C ALA A 297 20.61 -20.89 -10.14
N THR A 298 19.79 -21.84 -10.58
CA THR A 298 18.44 -21.59 -11.11
C THR A 298 17.42 -21.48 -9.99
N GLY A 299 16.20 -21.02 -10.32
CA GLY A 299 15.16 -20.91 -9.31
C GLY A 299 14.73 -22.27 -8.76
N GLU A 300 14.88 -23.33 -9.55
CA GLU A 300 14.70 -24.72 -9.13
C GLU A 300 15.77 -25.13 -8.09
N ASP A 301 17.03 -24.72 -8.27
CA ASP A 301 18.12 -24.98 -7.32
C ASP A 301 17.93 -24.25 -5.97
N LEU A 302 17.21 -23.12 -5.98
CA LEU A 302 16.80 -22.39 -4.76
C LEU A 302 15.58 -23.00 -4.06
N GLY A 303 14.97 -24.04 -4.63
CA GLY A 303 13.75 -24.68 -4.12
C GLY A 303 12.44 -24.07 -4.64
N GLY A 304 12.49 -23.22 -5.67
CA GLY A 304 11.33 -22.59 -6.28
C GLY A 304 10.69 -21.50 -5.43
N ASP A 305 9.37 -21.40 -5.51
CA ASP A 305 8.58 -20.41 -4.77
C ASP A 305 8.62 -20.66 -3.26
N GLN A 306 8.92 -19.60 -2.50
CA GLN A 306 8.79 -19.54 -1.05
C GLN A 306 7.79 -18.43 -0.70
N VAL A 307 6.58 -18.82 -0.29
CA VAL A 307 5.48 -17.90 0.01
C VAL A 307 4.93 -18.18 1.42
N TYR A 308 4.92 -17.16 2.26
CA TYR A 308 4.35 -17.15 3.61
C TYR A 308 3.06 -16.31 3.70
N SER A 309 2.93 -15.31 2.84
CA SER A 309 1.79 -14.40 2.78
C SER A 309 0.60 -15.01 2.02
N ASP A 310 -0.55 -14.32 2.07
CA ASP A 310 -1.73 -14.70 1.29
C ASP A 310 -1.71 -14.13 -0.15
N ILE A 311 -0.55 -13.69 -0.68
CA ILE A 311 -0.45 -13.02 -1.99
C ILE A 311 -1.04 -13.86 -3.13
N LEU A 312 -0.88 -15.17 -3.12
CA LEU A 312 -1.48 -16.06 -4.14
C LEU A 312 -3.00 -16.06 -4.06
N LYS A 313 -3.59 -15.94 -2.87
CA LYS A 313 -5.05 -15.83 -2.71
C LYS A 313 -5.55 -14.44 -3.11
N TRP A 314 -4.78 -13.40 -2.76
CA TRP A 314 -5.12 -12.01 -3.08
C TRP A 314 -5.04 -11.75 -4.58
N SER A 315 -4.02 -12.29 -5.26
CA SER A 315 -3.87 -12.17 -6.71
C SER A 315 -5.05 -12.78 -7.46
N GLU A 316 -5.67 -13.85 -6.94
CA GLU A 316 -6.86 -14.44 -7.57
C GLU A 316 -8.09 -13.55 -7.52
N LYS A 317 -8.21 -12.68 -6.52
CA LYS A 317 -9.31 -11.71 -6.43
C LYS A 317 -9.16 -10.55 -7.42
N ILE A 318 -7.97 -10.36 -7.98
CA ILE A 318 -7.70 -9.29 -8.95
C ILE A 318 -8.07 -9.77 -10.35
N ASN A 319 -9.12 -9.17 -10.89
CA ASN A 319 -9.60 -9.42 -12.24
C ASN A 319 -8.86 -8.53 -13.26
N LEU A 320 -7.58 -8.85 -13.48
CA LEU A 320 -6.78 -8.25 -14.54
C LEU A 320 -6.77 -9.19 -15.75
N ARG A 321 -7.08 -8.65 -16.93
CA ARG A 321 -6.88 -9.38 -18.19
C ARG A 321 -5.39 -9.66 -18.36
N LEU A 322 -5.01 -10.93 -18.42
CA LEU A 322 -3.65 -11.41 -18.67
C LEU A 322 -3.48 -11.82 -20.13
#